data_AF-A0A5C7QNH1-F1
#
_entry.id   AF-A0A5C7QNH1-F1
#
_cell.length_a   1.000
_cell.length_b   1.000
_cell.length_c   1.000
_cell.angle_alpha   90.00
_cell.angle_beta   90.00
_cell.angle_gamma   90.00
#
_symmetry.space_group_name_H-M   'P 1'
#
loop_
_entity.id
_entity.type
_entity.pdbx_description
1 polymer ?
#
loop_
_entity_poly.entity_id
_entity_poly.type
_entity_poly.pdbx_seq_one_letter_code
_entity_poly.pdbx_strand_id
1 'polypeptide(L)'
;MVLTPILILLNERLVQPRFEQGEDASYEEPMDEQHNPVIVAGFGRFGQIVSRLLVASGVAVTVLDHSATHIERVRRFGFKIFYGDASRDDLLHTAGAAQAKLLVIAVDDRATITKIVETAKHHFPNLKLYARAYDVVHYHELQLLGVDYIERELFLGSLHLGEMVLQGLGMRAYQARRKALQFAKHDRATNQRLSSFELGSKKYISVSQQARDEVIALLQADRIQRQQQEQDDAWNVEERAPRNI
;
A
#
# COMPACT_ATOMS: atom_id res chain seq x y z
N MET A 1 4.06 54.58 -1.58
CA MET A 1 2.83 53.78 -1.32
C MET A 1 1.71 53.98 -2.33
N VAL A 2 1.81 54.90 -3.30
CA VAL A 2 0.76 55.12 -4.32
C VAL A 2 0.94 54.26 -5.58
N LEU A 3 2.16 53.76 -5.82
CA LEU A 3 2.51 52.98 -7.01
C LEU A 3 2.13 51.49 -6.89
N THR A 4 2.15 50.96 -5.67
CA THR A 4 1.84 49.56 -5.38
C THR A 4 0.38 49.19 -5.71
N PRO A 5 -0.64 49.99 -5.35
CA PRO A 5 -2.03 49.71 -5.72
C PRO A 5 -2.27 49.71 -7.24
N ILE A 6 -1.59 50.59 -7.97
CA ILE A 6 -1.71 50.69 -9.44
C ILE A 6 -1.08 49.47 -10.11
N LEU A 7 0.07 49.03 -9.61
CA LEU A 7 0.73 47.81 -10.10
C LEU A 7 -0.10 46.55 -9.80
N ILE A 8 -0.78 46.49 -8.65
CA ILE A 8 -1.70 45.40 -8.31
C ILE A 8 -2.88 45.39 -9.29
N LEU A 9 -3.56 46.53 -9.50
CA LEU A 9 -4.67 46.64 -10.44
C LEU A 9 -4.26 46.30 -11.88
N LEU A 10 -3.05 46.68 -12.30
CA LEU A 10 -2.54 46.36 -13.63
C LEU A 10 -2.22 44.86 -13.76
N ASN A 11 -1.65 44.26 -12.71
CA ASN A 11 -1.40 42.83 -12.63
C ASN A 11 -2.71 42.03 -12.71
N GLU A 12 -3.73 42.42 -11.95
CA GLU A 12 -5.06 41.80 -11.95
C GLU A 12 -5.74 41.89 -13.32
N ARG A 13 -5.56 42.99 -14.06
CA ARG A 13 -6.27 43.20 -15.33
C ARG A 13 -5.56 42.69 -16.58
N LEU A 14 -4.23 42.61 -16.58
CA LEU A 14 -3.43 42.29 -17.78
C LEU A 14 -2.64 40.99 -17.68
N VAL A 15 -2.23 40.61 -16.46
CA VAL A 15 -1.34 39.48 -16.20
C VAL A 15 -2.15 38.29 -15.69
N GLN A 16 -3.00 38.48 -14.67
CA GLN A 16 -3.87 37.44 -14.12
C GLN A 16 -4.76 36.77 -15.18
N PRO A 17 -5.53 37.47 -16.03
CA PRO A 17 -6.38 36.80 -17.03
C PRO A 17 -5.60 36.04 -18.12
N ARG A 18 -4.28 36.18 -18.21
CA ARG A 18 -3.41 35.36 -19.07
C ARG A 18 -2.78 34.17 -18.35
N PHE A 19 -2.70 34.19 -17.03
CA PHE A 19 -2.17 33.10 -16.19
C PHE A 19 -3.28 32.28 -15.51
N GLU A 20 -4.44 32.86 -15.23
CA GLU A 20 -5.65 32.24 -14.68
C GLU A 20 -6.45 31.43 -15.72
N GLN A 21 -6.05 31.47 -17.01
CA GLN A 21 -6.48 30.47 -18.00
C GLN A 21 -6.04 29.04 -17.64
N GLY A 22 -5.31 28.84 -16.52
CA GLY A 22 -4.95 27.54 -15.96
C GLY A 22 -5.62 27.17 -14.62
N GLU A 23 -6.48 28.00 -14.00
CA GLU A 23 -6.99 27.71 -12.64
C GLU A 23 -8.51 27.51 -12.47
N ASP A 24 -9.32 27.59 -13.53
CA ASP A 24 -10.73 27.13 -13.51
C ASP A 24 -11.00 26.14 -14.65
N ALA A 25 -10.35 24.98 -14.58
CA ALA A 25 -10.73 23.81 -15.38
C ALA A 25 -11.57 22.83 -14.55
N SER A 26 -12.68 23.32 -13.98
CA SER A 26 -13.88 22.49 -13.77
C SER A 26 -14.48 22.17 -15.14
N TYR A 27 -13.77 21.37 -15.92
CA TYR A 27 -14.37 20.66 -17.05
C TYR A 27 -15.17 19.50 -16.46
N GLU A 28 -16.46 19.76 -16.22
CA GLU A 28 -17.49 18.73 -16.16
C GLU A 28 -17.56 18.10 -17.55
N GLU A 29 -16.76 17.05 -17.80
CA GLU A 29 -17.16 16.07 -18.79
C GLU A 29 -18.51 15.49 -18.34
N PRO A 30 -19.47 15.28 -19.25
CA PRO A 30 -20.71 14.58 -18.94
C PRO A 30 -20.33 13.15 -18.61
N MET A 31 -20.09 12.94 -17.32
CA MET A 31 -19.64 11.70 -16.75
C MET A 31 -20.91 10.89 -16.52
N ASP A 32 -21.06 9.79 -17.26
CA ASP A 32 -22.04 8.77 -16.90
C ASP A 32 -21.97 8.58 -15.37
N GLU A 33 -23.12 8.52 -14.70
CA GLU A 33 -23.28 8.39 -13.24
C GLU A 33 -22.73 7.05 -12.67
N GLN A 34 -21.77 6.45 -13.37
CA GLN A 34 -21.02 5.29 -12.96
C GLN A 34 -20.09 5.69 -11.81
N HIS A 35 -20.56 5.43 -10.59
CA HIS A 35 -19.74 5.53 -9.40
C HIS A 35 -18.69 4.42 -9.45
N ASN A 36 -17.41 4.78 -9.42
CA ASN A 36 -16.33 3.81 -9.40
C ASN A 36 -16.35 3.02 -8.08
N PRO A 37 -16.13 1.70 -8.10
CA PRO A 37 -16.17 0.87 -6.90
C PRO A 37 -15.01 1.13 -5.93
N VAL A 38 -13.91 1.75 -6.40
CA VAL A 38 -12.71 1.99 -5.61
C VAL A 38 -12.29 3.45 -5.70
N ILE A 39 -12.00 4.04 -4.55
CA ILE A 39 -11.33 5.35 -4.43
C ILE A 39 -9.89 5.12 -3.96
N VAL A 40 -8.93 5.79 -4.57
CA VAL A 40 -7.52 5.78 -4.17
C VAL A 40 -7.13 7.18 -3.72
N ALA A 41 -6.94 7.36 -2.41
CA ALA A 41 -6.44 8.58 -1.80
C ALA A 41 -4.91 8.60 -1.80
N GLY A 42 -4.32 9.41 -2.68
CA GLY A 42 -2.89 9.52 -2.91
C GLY A 42 -2.47 8.79 -4.19
N PHE A 43 -1.93 9.53 -5.15
CA PHE A 43 -1.42 9.04 -6.44
C PHE A 43 0.09 9.22 -6.57
N GLY A 44 0.81 9.04 -5.45
CA GLY A 44 2.26 8.88 -5.44
C GLY A 44 2.69 7.50 -5.95
N ARG A 45 3.94 7.11 -5.66
CA ARG A 45 4.53 5.83 -6.08
C ARG A 45 3.68 4.61 -5.69
N PHE A 46 3.13 4.61 -4.48
CA PHE A 46 2.31 3.50 -3.99
C PHE A 46 0.95 3.46 -4.70
N GLY A 47 0.19 4.56 -4.67
CA GLY A 47 -1.12 4.65 -5.29
C GLY A 47 -1.12 4.46 -6.80
N GLN A 48 -0.06 4.86 -7.50
CA GLN A 48 0.13 4.59 -8.93
C GLN A 48 0.18 3.10 -9.24
N ILE A 49 0.93 2.30 -8.46
CA ILE A 49 1.02 0.86 -8.67
C ILE A 49 -0.32 0.19 -8.39
N VAL A 50 -1.00 0.57 -7.29
CA VAL A 50 -2.34 0.04 -6.96
C VAL A 50 -3.34 0.37 -8.06
N SER A 51 -3.42 1.63 -8.48
CA SER A 51 -4.39 2.09 -9.47
C SER A 51 -4.16 1.43 -10.83
N ARG A 52 -2.89 1.31 -11.26
CA ARG A 52 -2.54 0.63 -12.52
C ARG A 52 -2.90 -0.85 -12.49
N LEU A 53 -2.66 -1.54 -11.38
CA LEU A 53 -3.04 -2.95 -11.23
C LEU A 53 -4.57 -3.13 -11.32
N LEU A 54 -5.33 -2.27 -10.64
CA LEU A 54 -6.79 -2.32 -10.64
C LEU A 54 -7.37 -2.05 -12.05
N VAL A 55 -6.90 -1.00 -12.72
CA VAL A 55 -7.35 -0.68 -14.08
C VAL A 55 -6.97 -1.76 -15.08
N ALA A 56 -5.75 -2.31 -15.00
CA ALA A 56 -5.34 -3.44 -15.83
C ALA A 56 -6.20 -4.70 -15.61
N SER A 57 -6.87 -4.78 -14.45
CA SER A 57 -7.80 -5.86 -14.09
C SER A 57 -9.27 -5.53 -14.42
N GLY A 58 -9.54 -4.42 -15.12
CA GLY A 58 -10.90 -3.97 -15.47
C GLY A 58 -11.68 -3.34 -14.31
N VAL A 59 -11.00 -2.96 -13.22
CA VAL A 59 -11.63 -2.28 -12.07
C VAL A 59 -11.48 -0.77 -12.25
N ALA A 60 -12.61 -0.07 -12.37
CA ALA A 60 -12.62 1.39 -12.46
C ALA A 60 -12.26 2.02 -11.11
N VAL A 61 -11.45 3.08 -11.14
CA VAL A 61 -10.93 3.75 -9.93
C VAL A 61 -11.10 5.26 -10.02
N THR A 62 -11.50 5.88 -8.91
CA THR A 62 -11.43 7.33 -8.70
C THR A 62 -10.17 7.63 -7.90
N VAL A 63 -9.39 8.62 -8.33
CA VAL A 63 -8.13 9.00 -7.67
C VAL A 63 -8.26 10.38 -7.03
N LEU A 64 -7.72 10.54 -5.82
CA LEU A 64 -7.58 11.81 -5.12
C LEU A 64 -6.10 12.11 -4.91
N ASP A 65 -5.63 13.30 -5.29
CA ASP A 65 -4.25 13.73 -5.03
C ASP A 65 -4.17 15.25 -4.83
N HIS A 66 -3.22 15.70 -4.02
CA HIS A 66 -2.98 17.12 -3.73
C HIS A 66 -1.89 17.74 -4.62
N SER A 67 -1.26 16.96 -5.50
CA SER A 67 -0.22 17.38 -6.44
C SER A 67 -0.78 17.56 -7.84
N ALA A 68 -0.89 18.83 -8.28
CA ALA A 68 -1.35 19.17 -9.62
C ALA A 68 -0.46 18.55 -10.72
N THR A 69 0.83 18.38 -10.45
CA THR A 69 1.80 17.77 -11.40
C THR A 69 1.53 16.29 -11.72
N HIS A 70 0.77 15.60 -10.87
CA HIS A 70 0.33 14.23 -11.16
C HIS A 70 -0.90 14.24 -12.07
N ILE A 71 -1.79 15.22 -11.94
CA ILE A 71 -3.11 15.22 -12.58
C ILE A 71 -3.03 15.23 -14.12
N GLU A 72 -2.25 16.12 -14.71
CA GLU A 72 -2.16 16.24 -16.18
C GLU A 72 -1.63 14.96 -16.83
N ARG A 73 -0.67 14.31 -16.18
CA ARG A 73 -0.12 13.04 -16.66
C ARG A 73 -1.15 11.94 -16.59
N VAL A 74 -2.05 11.99 -15.62
CA VAL A 74 -2.93 10.89 -15.24
C VAL A 74 -4.28 10.96 -15.95
N ARG A 75 -4.78 12.17 -16.26
CA ARG A 75 -5.94 12.35 -17.16
C ARG A 75 -5.73 11.68 -18.51
N ARG A 76 -4.51 11.70 -19.06
CA ARG A 76 -4.16 11.00 -20.31
C ARG A 76 -4.30 9.48 -20.25
N PHE A 77 -4.35 8.91 -19.05
CA PHE A 77 -4.58 7.48 -18.84
C PHE A 77 -6.04 7.14 -18.54
N GLY A 78 -6.98 8.09 -18.66
CA GLY A 78 -8.41 7.86 -18.52
C GLY A 78 -8.90 7.65 -17.08
N PHE A 79 -8.13 8.08 -16.07
CA PHE A 79 -8.59 8.03 -14.69
C PHE A 79 -9.53 9.20 -14.37
N LYS A 80 -10.58 8.94 -13.59
CA LYS A 80 -11.35 9.98 -12.89
C LYS A 80 -10.52 10.48 -11.72
N ILE A 81 -10.18 11.77 -11.71
CA ILE A 81 -9.26 12.36 -10.72
C ILE A 81 -9.86 13.62 -10.13
N PHE A 82 -9.79 13.74 -8.80
CA PHE A 82 -10.06 15.00 -8.11
C PHE A 82 -8.80 15.53 -7.43
N TYR A 83 -8.66 16.85 -7.49
CA TYR A 83 -7.60 17.57 -6.81
C TYR A 83 -8.04 17.96 -5.41
N GLY A 84 -7.22 17.66 -4.39
CA GLY A 84 -7.42 18.17 -3.05
C GLY A 84 -6.93 17.26 -1.94
N ASP A 85 -7.16 17.70 -0.71
CA ASP A 85 -6.86 16.95 0.51
C ASP A 85 -7.91 15.87 0.76
N ALA A 86 -7.51 14.61 0.62
CA ALA A 86 -8.36 13.45 0.84
C ALA A 86 -8.84 13.29 2.30
N SER A 87 -8.32 14.07 3.25
CA SER A 87 -8.79 14.09 4.63
C SER A 87 -10.11 14.84 4.83
N ARG A 88 -10.55 15.61 3.82
CA ARG A 88 -11.82 16.34 3.84
C ARG A 88 -12.99 15.45 3.44
N ASP A 89 -14.08 15.52 4.20
CA ASP A 89 -15.30 14.76 3.98
C ASP A 89 -16.01 15.15 2.67
N ASP A 90 -16.02 16.45 2.33
CA ASP A 90 -16.65 16.97 1.13
C ASP A 90 -15.99 16.44 -0.16
N LEU A 91 -14.67 16.34 -0.17
CA LEU A 91 -13.92 15.77 -1.29
C LEU A 91 -14.17 14.27 -1.41
N LEU A 92 -14.18 13.52 -0.30
CA LEU A 92 -14.51 12.10 -0.30
C LEU A 92 -15.94 11.86 -0.81
N HIS A 93 -16.89 12.71 -0.40
CA HIS A 93 -18.27 12.64 -0.87
C HIS A 93 -18.35 12.87 -2.38
N THR A 94 -17.70 13.94 -2.88
CA THR A 94 -17.64 14.27 -4.31
C THR A 94 -16.95 13.16 -5.14
N ALA A 95 -15.99 12.46 -4.52
CA ALA A 95 -15.33 11.31 -5.12
C ALA A 95 -16.22 10.05 -5.23
N GLY A 96 -17.42 10.06 -4.61
CA GLY A 96 -18.36 8.95 -4.59
C GLY A 96 -18.15 7.98 -3.42
N ALA A 97 -17.57 8.42 -2.30
CA ALA A 97 -17.29 7.55 -1.15
C ALA A 97 -18.55 6.90 -0.54
N ALA A 98 -19.73 7.51 -0.73
CA ALA A 98 -20.99 6.94 -0.29
C ALA A 98 -21.40 5.67 -1.05
N GLN A 99 -21.00 5.54 -2.32
CA GLN A 99 -21.33 4.41 -3.20
C GLN A 99 -20.14 3.48 -3.44
N ALA A 100 -18.92 3.97 -3.22
CA ALA A 100 -17.71 3.17 -3.36
C ALA A 100 -17.71 1.99 -2.39
N LYS A 101 -17.12 0.88 -2.82
CA LYS A 101 -16.95 -0.32 -2.00
C LYS A 101 -15.70 -0.23 -1.13
N LEU A 102 -14.65 0.40 -1.67
CA LEU A 102 -13.30 0.42 -1.08
C LEU A 102 -12.68 1.80 -1.18
N LEU A 103 -12.04 2.23 -0.09
CA LEU A 103 -11.11 3.35 -0.06
C LEU A 103 -9.70 2.81 0.21
N VAL A 104 -8.82 2.98 -0.77
CA VAL A 104 -7.38 2.74 -0.64
C VAL A 104 -6.71 4.03 -0.19
N ILE A 105 -6.09 4.01 0.98
CA ILE A 105 -5.35 5.15 1.54
C ILE A 105 -3.87 4.94 1.26
N ALA A 106 -3.35 5.67 0.28
CA ALA A 106 -2.04 5.49 -0.34
C ALA A 106 -1.11 6.72 -0.21
N VAL A 107 -1.51 7.75 0.54
CA VAL A 107 -0.63 8.88 0.91
C VAL A 107 0.54 8.38 1.78
N ASP A 108 1.58 9.19 1.97
CA ASP A 108 2.79 8.82 2.72
C ASP A 108 2.88 9.42 4.13
N ASP A 109 2.20 10.52 4.41
CA ASP A 109 2.17 11.12 5.74
C ASP A 109 1.29 10.35 6.73
N ARG A 110 1.86 9.96 7.88
CA ARG A 110 1.19 9.15 8.91
C ARG A 110 -0.04 9.85 9.48
N ALA A 111 0.09 11.13 9.83
CA ALA A 111 -1.01 11.88 10.44
C ALA A 111 -2.19 12.03 9.47
N THR A 112 -1.89 12.28 8.19
CA THR A 112 -2.88 12.36 7.12
C THR A 112 -3.61 11.02 6.93
N ILE A 113 -2.89 9.89 6.94
CA ILE A 113 -3.51 8.56 6.84
C ILE A 113 -4.51 8.34 7.98
N THR A 114 -4.10 8.58 9.22
CA THR A 114 -4.97 8.48 10.40
C THR A 114 -6.21 9.36 10.27
N LYS A 115 -6.03 10.63 9.86
CA LYS A 115 -7.14 11.56 9.67
C LYS A 115 -8.12 11.09 8.60
N ILE A 116 -7.62 10.58 7.46
CA ILE A 116 -8.48 10.01 6.41
C ILE A 116 -9.28 8.82 6.95
N VAL A 117 -8.65 7.92 7.71
CA VAL A 117 -9.33 6.78 8.33
C VAL A 117 -10.46 7.24 9.25
N GLU A 118 -10.19 8.19 10.14
CA GLU A 118 -11.19 8.74 11.06
C GLU A 118 -12.36 9.40 10.31
N THR A 119 -12.06 10.28 9.34
CA THR A 119 -13.07 10.93 8.50
C THR A 119 -13.92 9.89 7.77
N ALA A 120 -13.28 8.89 7.16
CA ALA A 120 -13.97 7.87 6.38
C ALA A 120 -14.87 6.99 7.26
N LYS A 121 -14.40 6.59 8.44
CA LYS A 121 -15.21 5.81 9.38
C LYS A 121 -16.40 6.58 9.93
N HIS A 122 -16.22 7.88 10.19
CA HIS A 122 -17.29 8.72 10.71
C HIS A 122 -18.40 8.95 9.69
N HIS A 123 -18.05 9.25 8.44
CA HIS A 123 -19.02 9.67 7.42
C HIS A 123 -19.48 8.52 6.50
N PHE A 124 -18.65 7.49 6.31
CA PHE A 124 -18.88 6.40 5.36
C PHE A 124 -18.68 5.03 6.04
N PRO A 125 -19.51 4.65 7.02
CA PRO A 125 -19.30 3.44 7.84
C PRO A 125 -19.34 2.12 7.04
N ASN A 126 -19.94 2.12 5.84
CA ASN A 126 -20.00 0.95 4.96
C ASN A 126 -18.77 0.82 4.05
N LEU A 127 -17.93 1.84 3.97
CA LEU A 127 -16.77 1.90 3.08
C LEU A 127 -15.62 1.08 3.67
N LYS A 128 -15.13 0.09 2.92
CA LYS A 128 -14.00 -0.74 3.36
C LYS A 128 -12.68 -0.02 3.20
N LEU A 129 -11.87 -0.01 4.25
CA LEU A 129 -10.63 0.77 4.31
C LEU A 129 -9.40 -0.12 4.12
N TYR A 130 -8.60 0.21 3.12
CA TYR A 130 -7.35 -0.47 2.80
C TYR A 130 -6.22 0.56 2.91
N ALA A 131 -5.40 0.48 3.95
CA ALA A 131 -4.42 1.53 4.24
C ALA A 131 -2.98 1.06 4.03
N ARG A 132 -2.17 1.95 3.46
CA ARG A 132 -0.72 1.92 3.57
C ARG A 132 -0.31 2.25 5.01
N ALA A 133 0.52 1.41 5.61
CA ALA A 133 1.22 1.72 6.84
C ALA A 133 2.68 2.07 6.52
N TYR A 134 3.19 3.12 7.17
CA TYR A 134 4.58 3.57 7.02
C TYR A 134 5.54 2.56 7.66
N ASP A 135 5.24 2.15 8.90
CA ASP A 135 6.03 1.21 9.68
C ASP A 135 5.13 0.29 10.53
N VAL A 136 5.73 -0.49 11.42
CA VAL A 136 5.02 -1.40 12.34
C VAL A 136 4.22 -0.65 13.42
N VAL A 137 4.69 0.51 13.87
CA VAL A 137 3.99 1.30 14.88
C VAL A 137 2.70 1.85 14.26
N HIS A 138 2.80 2.42 13.07
CA HIS A 138 1.66 2.90 12.31
C HIS A 138 0.69 1.78 11.95
N TYR A 139 1.19 0.59 11.64
CA TYR A 139 0.36 -0.60 11.43
C TYR A 139 -0.53 -0.88 12.65
N HIS A 140 0.02 -0.86 13.87
CA HIS A 140 -0.76 -1.08 15.09
C HIS A 140 -1.77 0.05 15.36
N GLU A 141 -1.39 1.31 15.13
CA GLU A 141 -2.30 2.46 15.24
C GLU A 141 -3.52 2.27 14.32
N LEU A 142 -3.30 1.92 13.05
CA LEU A 142 -4.37 1.68 12.08
C LEU A 142 -5.23 0.45 12.42
N GLN A 143 -4.63 -0.58 13.04
CA GLN A 143 -5.40 -1.72 13.54
C GLN A 143 -6.36 -1.32 14.66
N LEU A 144 -5.92 -0.47 15.60
CA LEU A 144 -6.77 0.03 16.68
C LEU A 144 -7.90 0.92 16.15
N LEU A 145 -7.63 1.69 15.10
CA LEU A 145 -8.66 2.43 14.36
C LEU A 145 -9.61 1.51 13.58
N GLY A 146 -9.31 0.21 13.47
CA GLY A 146 -10.14 -0.81 12.84
C GLY A 146 -10.16 -0.75 11.32
N VAL A 147 -9.05 -0.41 10.68
CA VAL A 147 -8.89 -0.50 9.21
C VAL A 147 -9.01 -1.97 8.78
N ASP A 148 -9.74 -2.26 7.69
CA ASP A 148 -10.04 -3.63 7.26
C ASP A 148 -8.80 -4.38 6.73
N TYR A 149 -7.92 -3.68 6.00
CA TYR A 149 -6.67 -4.26 5.50
C TYR A 149 -5.54 -3.22 5.57
N ILE A 150 -4.37 -3.65 6.04
CA ILE A 150 -3.21 -2.77 6.20
C ILE A 150 -1.98 -3.44 5.61
N GLU A 151 -1.29 -2.74 4.71
CA GLU A 151 -0.01 -3.19 4.14
C GLU A 151 1.11 -2.22 4.53
N ARG A 152 2.19 -2.74 5.11
CA ARG A 152 3.41 -1.95 5.39
C ARG A 152 4.16 -1.70 4.10
N GLU A 153 4.45 -0.43 3.81
CA GLU A 153 4.86 0.03 2.48
C GLU A 153 6.14 -0.64 1.94
N LEU A 154 7.11 -0.93 2.82
CA LEU A 154 8.39 -1.53 2.42
C LEU A 154 8.43 -3.05 2.58
N PHE A 155 7.42 -3.67 3.19
CA PHE A 155 7.54 -5.04 3.69
C PHE A 155 7.74 -6.05 2.56
N LEU A 156 6.83 -6.10 1.59
CA LEU A 156 6.92 -7.05 0.48
C LEU A 156 8.16 -6.82 -0.40
N GLY A 157 8.52 -5.56 -0.65
CA GLY A 157 9.72 -5.21 -1.41
C GLY A 157 11.01 -5.65 -0.71
N SER A 158 11.12 -5.39 0.59
CA SER A 158 12.28 -5.78 1.41
C SER A 158 12.39 -7.30 1.54
N LEU A 159 11.25 -7.98 1.70
CA LEU A 159 11.21 -9.43 1.76
C LEU A 159 11.64 -10.08 0.44
N HIS A 160 11.20 -9.53 -0.70
CA HIS A 160 11.62 -10.01 -2.01
C HIS A 160 13.12 -9.77 -2.23
N LEU A 161 13.67 -8.63 -1.81
CA LEU A 161 15.11 -8.42 -1.84
C LEU A 161 15.86 -9.46 -0.99
N GLY A 162 15.36 -9.76 0.21
CA GLY A 162 15.92 -10.84 1.06
C GLY A 162 15.88 -12.21 0.38
N GLU A 163 14.80 -12.52 -0.35
CA GLU A 163 14.69 -13.71 -1.18
C GLU A 163 15.80 -13.75 -2.25
N MET A 164 16.04 -12.64 -2.95
CA MET A 164 17.08 -12.54 -3.98
C MET A 164 18.49 -12.66 -3.38
N VAL A 165 18.72 -12.10 -2.19
CA VAL A 165 20.00 -12.24 -1.47
C VAL A 165 20.28 -13.70 -1.12
N LEU A 166 19.29 -14.44 -0.62
CA LEU A 166 19.45 -15.88 -0.35
C LEU A 166 19.82 -16.66 -1.62
N GLN A 167 19.22 -16.32 -2.76
CA GLN A 167 19.57 -16.93 -4.05
C GLN A 167 20.99 -16.57 -4.48
N GLY A 168 21.39 -15.31 -4.33
CA GLY A 168 22.75 -14.84 -4.61
C GLY A 168 23.82 -15.53 -3.75
N LEU A 169 23.46 -15.98 -2.55
CA LEU A 169 24.31 -16.79 -1.66
C LEU A 169 24.31 -18.30 -2.00
N GLY A 170 23.68 -18.70 -3.11
CA GLY A 170 23.68 -20.07 -3.61
C GLY A 170 22.47 -20.92 -3.19
N MET A 171 21.46 -20.34 -2.53
CA MET A 171 20.23 -21.07 -2.23
C MET A 171 19.39 -21.27 -3.50
N ARG A 172 18.80 -22.47 -3.68
CA ARG A 172 17.88 -22.72 -4.81
C ARG A 172 16.66 -21.78 -4.74
N ALA A 173 16.22 -21.26 -5.88
CA ALA A 173 15.13 -20.28 -5.96
C ALA A 173 13.85 -20.72 -5.22
N TYR A 174 13.42 -21.97 -5.41
CA TYR A 174 12.27 -22.53 -4.69
C TYR A 174 12.45 -22.49 -3.16
N GLN A 175 13.64 -22.81 -2.65
CA GLN A 175 13.93 -22.79 -1.22
C GLN A 175 13.89 -21.36 -0.66
N ALA A 176 14.55 -20.42 -1.34
CA ALA A 176 14.53 -19.01 -0.95
C ALA A 176 13.10 -18.46 -0.90
N ARG A 177 12.31 -18.73 -1.95
CA ARG A 177 10.89 -18.33 -2.02
C ARG A 177 10.07 -18.93 -0.88
N ARG A 178 10.24 -20.23 -0.60
CA ARG A 178 9.53 -20.91 0.50
C ARG A 178 9.86 -20.29 1.85
N LYS A 179 11.14 -20.00 2.12
CA LYS A 179 11.57 -19.32 3.36
C LYS A 179 10.99 -17.91 3.47
N ALA A 180 11.00 -17.14 2.39
CA ALA A 180 10.39 -15.81 2.36
C ALA A 180 8.88 -15.86 2.67
N LEU A 181 8.15 -16.83 2.09
CA LEU A 181 6.73 -17.01 2.37
C LEU A 181 6.45 -17.47 3.82
N GLN A 182 7.28 -18.37 4.37
CA GLN A 182 7.18 -18.79 5.78
C GLN A 182 7.45 -17.61 6.72
N PHE A 183 8.49 -16.82 6.44
CA PHE A 183 8.81 -15.62 7.18
C PHE A 183 7.65 -14.62 7.14
N ALA A 184 7.08 -14.34 5.95
CA ALA A 184 5.93 -13.45 5.81
C ALA A 184 4.71 -13.89 6.61
N LYS A 185 4.40 -15.19 6.56
CA LYS A 185 3.28 -15.75 7.32
C LYS A 185 3.50 -15.58 8.82
N HIS A 186 4.70 -15.89 9.30
CA HIS A 186 5.06 -15.76 10.71
C HIS A 186 5.07 -14.30 11.18
N ASP A 187 5.62 -13.39 10.38
CA ASP A 187 5.67 -11.96 10.72
C ASP A 187 4.27 -11.35 10.81
N ARG A 188 3.36 -11.65 9.86
CA ARG A 188 1.96 -11.18 9.95
C ARG A 188 1.26 -11.69 11.22
N ALA A 189 1.40 -12.98 11.52
CA ALA A 189 0.81 -13.56 12.74
C ALA A 189 1.41 -12.94 14.01
N THR A 190 2.71 -12.62 14.01
CA THR A 190 3.39 -11.97 15.13
C THR A 190 2.89 -10.55 15.35
N ASN A 191 2.77 -9.73 14.29
CA ASN A 191 2.24 -8.37 14.42
C ASN A 191 0.77 -8.38 14.89
N GLN A 192 -0.04 -9.35 14.46
CA GLN A 192 -1.40 -9.51 15.02
C GLN A 192 -1.41 -9.89 16.51
N ARG A 193 -0.45 -10.69 16.99
CA ARG A 193 -0.29 -10.98 18.42
C ARG A 193 0.22 -9.76 19.21
N LEU A 194 1.09 -8.96 18.60
CA LEU A 194 1.72 -7.81 19.25
C LEU A 194 0.78 -6.62 19.38
N SER A 195 -0.25 -6.51 18.52
CA SER A 195 -1.18 -5.38 18.52
C SER A 195 -1.99 -5.23 19.81
N SER A 196 -2.07 -6.26 20.65
CA SER A 196 -2.74 -6.20 21.96
C SER A 196 -1.85 -5.65 23.08
N PHE A 197 -0.58 -5.36 22.81
CA PHE A 197 0.38 -4.90 23.82
C PHE A 197 0.88 -3.50 23.50
N GLU A 198 1.06 -2.68 24.53
CA GLU A 198 1.71 -1.39 24.39
C GLU A 198 3.16 -1.57 23.90
N LEU A 199 3.53 -0.74 22.92
CA LEU A 199 4.86 -0.76 22.32
C LEU A 199 5.95 -0.56 23.38
N GLY A 200 6.94 -1.44 23.41
CA GLY A 200 8.06 -1.36 24.36
C GLY A 200 7.76 -1.87 25.78
N SER A 201 6.53 -2.29 26.06
CA SER A 201 6.20 -2.96 27.33
C SER A 201 7.01 -4.26 27.51
N LYS A 202 7.19 -4.72 28.75
CA LYS A 202 7.84 -6.01 29.04
C LYS A 202 7.18 -7.18 28.28
N LYS A 203 5.85 -7.12 28.15
CA LYS A 203 5.10 -8.16 27.43
C LYS A 203 5.37 -8.08 25.92
N TYR A 204 5.36 -6.88 25.34
CA TYR A 204 5.74 -6.67 23.94
C TYR A 204 7.15 -7.22 23.64
N ILE A 205 8.14 -6.89 24.49
CA ILE A 205 9.52 -7.34 24.32
C ILE A 205 9.63 -8.86 24.41
N SER A 206 9.02 -9.48 25.42
CA SER A 206 9.06 -10.95 25.58
C SER A 206 8.40 -11.70 24.42
N VAL A 207 7.24 -11.23 23.94
CA VAL A 207 6.56 -11.82 22.77
C VAL A 207 7.40 -11.64 21.50
N SER A 208 8.03 -10.48 21.31
CA SER A 208 8.91 -10.23 20.16
C SER A 208 10.15 -11.13 20.17
N GLN A 209 10.76 -11.34 21.35
CA GLN A 209 11.89 -12.25 21.51
C GLN A 209 11.49 -13.70 21.22
N GLN A 210 10.36 -14.15 21.79
CA GLN A 210 9.83 -15.49 21.53
C GLN A 210 9.54 -15.69 20.04
N ALA A 211 8.87 -14.74 19.39
CA ALA A 211 8.57 -14.79 17.96
C ALA A 211 9.85 -14.86 17.08
N ARG A 212 10.91 -14.15 17.48
CA ARG A 212 12.21 -14.24 16.80
C ARG A 212 12.78 -15.65 16.90
N ASP A 213 12.75 -16.25 18.08
CA ASP A 213 13.30 -17.59 18.28
C ASP A 213 12.44 -18.66 17.55
N GLU A 214 11.11 -18.48 17.53
CA GLU A 214 10.15 -19.28 16.75
C GLU A 214 10.46 -19.25 15.24
N VAL A 215 10.68 -18.07 14.65
CA VAL A 215 10.95 -17.96 13.20
C VAL A 215 12.31 -18.53 12.82
N ILE A 216 13.33 -18.37 13.67
CA ILE A 216 14.64 -18.96 13.45
C ILE A 216 14.53 -20.48 13.42
N ALA A 217 13.86 -21.08 14.42
CA ALA A 217 13.63 -22.52 14.47
C ALA A 217 12.85 -23.01 13.25
N LEU A 218 11.78 -22.31 12.86
CA LEU A 218 10.96 -22.63 11.68
C LEU A 218 11.80 -22.67 10.39
N LEU A 219 12.64 -21.67 10.16
CA LEU A 219 13.45 -21.55 8.93
C LEU A 219 14.67 -22.48 8.92
N GLN A 220 15.11 -22.96 10.09
CA GLN A 220 16.19 -23.94 10.25
C GLN A 220 15.70 -25.38 10.14
N ALA A 221 14.50 -25.70 10.62
CA ALA A 221 13.91 -27.04 10.54
C ALA A 221 13.85 -27.57 9.08
N ASP A 222 13.59 -26.67 8.12
CA ASP A 222 13.59 -26.99 6.68
C ASP A 222 14.97 -27.44 6.14
N ARG A 223 16.06 -27.16 6.87
CA ARG A 223 17.42 -27.61 6.53
C ARG A 223 17.67 -29.06 6.94
N ILE A 224 17.20 -29.46 8.13
CA ILE A 224 17.49 -30.77 8.72
C ILE A 224 16.65 -31.85 8.04
N GLN A 225 15.36 -31.61 7.85
CA GLN A 225 14.43 -32.56 7.23
C GLN A 225 14.84 -32.91 5.79
N ARG A 226 15.47 -31.97 5.08
CA ARG A 226 15.98 -32.21 3.72
C ARG A 226 17.38 -32.80 3.68
N GLN A 227 18.28 -32.48 4.61
CA GLN A 227 19.53 -33.23 4.69
C GLN A 227 19.26 -34.71 4.94
N GLN A 228 18.24 -35.02 5.75
CA GLN A 228 17.75 -36.39 5.92
C GLN A 228 17.13 -36.95 4.63
N GLN A 229 16.21 -36.24 3.95
CA GLN A 229 15.66 -36.74 2.68
C GLN A 229 16.71 -36.91 1.57
N GLU A 230 17.65 -35.97 1.42
CA GLU A 230 18.74 -36.06 0.44
C GLU A 230 19.74 -37.17 0.81
N GLN A 231 19.95 -37.45 2.10
CA GLN A 231 20.73 -38.61 2.55
C GLN A 231 19.97 -39.91 2.29
N ASP A 232 18.69 -40.00 2.66
CA ASP A 232 17.85 -41.19 2.46
C ASP A 232 17.71 -41.52 0.95
N ASP A 233 17.54 -40.51 0.09
CA ASP A 233 17.52 -40.67 -1.36
C ASP A 233 18.90 -41.05 -1.94
N ALA A 234 19.99 -40.64 -1.29
CA ALA A 234 21.36 -41.01 -1.67
C ALA A 234 21.74 -42.45 -1.26
N TRP A 235 21.02 -43.06 -0.31
CA TRP A 235 21.15 -44.49 0.02
C TRP A 235 20.29 -45.38 -0.90
N ASN A 236 19.26 -44.84 -1.56
CA ASN A 236 18.37 -45.56 -2.49
C ASN A 236 18.94 -45.74 -3.92
N VAL A 237 20.24 -45.97 -4.06
CA VAL A 237 20.91 -46.11 -5.38
C VAL A 237 20.59 -47.46 -6.07
N GLU A 238 19.91 -48.40 -5.40
CA GLU A 238 19.73 -49.77 -5.88
C GLU A 238 18.60 -50.01 -6.92
N GLU A 239 17.87 -49.01 -7.40
CA GLU A 239 16.80 -49.24 -8.40
C GLU A 239 16.95 -48.51 -9.76
N ARG A 240 18.10 -47.86 -10.02
CA ARG A 240 18.38 -47.39 -11.40
C ARG A 240 19.04 -48.49 -12.21
N ALA A 241 18.29 -49.57 -12.47
CA ALA A 241 18.63 -50.51 -13.52
C ALA A 241 18.81 -49.75 -14.85
N PRO A 242 19.87 -50.01 -15.63
CA PRO A 242 20.02 -49.41 -16.94
C PRO A 242 18.82 -49.84 -17.80
N ARG A 243 18.04 -48.87 -18.28
CA ARG A 243 17.07 -49.12 -19.35
C ARG A 243 17.87 -49.45 -20.61
N ASN A 244 18.12 -50.73 -20.82
CA ASN A 244 18.47 -51.25 -22.12
C ASN A 244 17.22 -51.15 -23.00
N ILE A 245 17.33 -50.37 -24.08
CA ILE A 245 17.07 -50.71 -25.50
C ILE A 245 17.32 -49.43 -26.31
#